data_AF-A0A8X6K983-F1
#
_entry.id   AF-A0A8X6K983-F1
#
_cell.length_a   1.000
_cell.length_b   1.000
_cell.length_c   1.000
_cell.angle_alpha   90.00
_cell.angle_beta   90.00
_cell.angle_gamma   90.00
#
_symmetry.space_group_name_H-M   'P 1'
#
loop_
_entity.id
_entity.type
_entity.pdbx_description
1 polymer ?
#
loop_
_entity_poly.entity_id
_entity_poly.type
_entity_poly.pdbx_seq_one_letter_code
_entity_poly.pdbx_strand_id
1 'polypeptide(L)'
;MDEIVNLGPWLPCSWCRALKWKDETQGMCCSGGKVQLPNLEPYPGPLYSLLTHQDPLSEHFLSTIHIVISMSGKALLQFGFLSPSREAGFAISNHHYGKELGYDTVHPSKIVAENVPKLNQEQKEIYDK
;
A
#
# COMPACT_ATOMS: atom_id res chain seq x y z
N MET A 1 -15.86 12.64 -24.75
CA MET A 1 -16.48 12.74 -23.42
C MET A 1 -16.99 11.36 -23.12
N ASP A 2 -16.34 10.63 -22.21
CA ASP A 2 -16.81 9.30 -21.83
C ASP A 2 -18.16 9.46 -21.12
N GLU A 3 -19.16 8.76 -21.63
CA GLU A 3 -20.51 8.77 -21.11
C GLU A 3 -20.48 8.21 -19.68
N ILE A 4 -20.94 9.00 -18.70
CA ILE A 4 -20.93 8.56 -17.30
C ILE A 4 -21.99 7.46 -17.17
N VAL A 5 -21.55 6.21 -17.16
CA VAL A 5 -22.41 5.05 -16.96
C VAL A 5 -22.86 5.02 -15.51
N ASN A 6 -24.17 5.13 -15.27
CA ASN A 6 -24.75 5.06 -13.94
C ASN A 6 -24.96 3.60 -13.53
N LEU A 7 -24.09 3.09 -12.65
CA LEU A 7 -24.05 1.69 -12.22
C LEU A 7 -25.03 1.36 -11.07
N GLY A 8 -25.88 2.33 -10.69
CA GLY A 8 -26.89 2.14 -9.65
C GLY A 8 -26.33 2.16 -8.22
N PRO A 9 -27.16 1.79 -7.22
CA PRO A 9 -26.80 1.87 -5.81
C PRO A 9 -25.81 0.77 -5.41
N TRP A 10 -24.86 1.14 -4.54
CA TRP A 10 -23.89 0.22 -3.95
C TRP A 10 -24.51 -0.56 -2.80
N LEU A 11 -24.31 -1.88 -2.80
CA LEU A 11 -24.77 -2.79 -1.76
C LEU A 11 -23.57 -3.51 -1.13
N PRO A 12 -23.53 -3.70 0.19
CA PRO A 12 -22.47 -4.45 0.83
C PRO A 12 -22.59 -5.94 0.50
N CYS A 13 -21.47 -6.55 0.12
CA CYS A 13 -21.38 -7.98 -0.11
C CYS A 13 -21.52 -8.78 1.20
N SER A 14 -22.35 -9.82 1.20
CA SER A 14 -22.59 -10.65 2.38
C SER A 14 -21.36 -11.45 2.84
N TRP A 15 -20.42 -11.71 1.93
CA TRP A 15 -19.22 -12.51 2.25
C TRP A 15 -18.05 -11.66 2.69
N CYS A 16 -17.67 -10.65 1.91
CA CYS A 16 -16.46 -9.87 2.13
C CYS A 16 -16.72 -8.40 2.52
N ARG A 17 -17.99 -7.99 2.67
CA ARG A 17 -18.42 -6.62 3.05
C ARG A 17 -17.98 -5.48 2.11
N ALA A 18 -17.26 -5.79 1.04
CA ALA A 18 -16.96 -4.85 -0.02
C ALA A 18 -18.24 -4.34 -0.70
N LEU A 19 -18.20 -3.11 -1.21
CA LEU A 19 -19.28 -2.52 -1.98
C LEU A 19 -19.36 -3.17 -3.36
N LYS A 20 -20.56 -3.59 -3.77
CA LYS A 20 -20.86 -4.11 -5.10
C LYS A 20 -22.06 -3.41 -5.72
N TRP A 21 -22.18 -3.48 -7.04
CA TRP A 21 -23.38 -3.00 -7.73
C TRP A 21 -24.54 -3.98 -7.55
N LYS A 22 -25.77 -3.46 -7.59
CA LYS A 22 -26.98 -4.27 -7.49
C LYS A 22 -27.01 -5.39 -8.54
N ASP A 23 -26.64 -5.04 -9.77
CA ASP A 23 -26.68 -5.93 -10.93
C ASP A 23 -25.28 -6.45 -11.32
N GLU A 24 -24.33 -6.44 -10.38
CA GLU A 24 -23.00 -7.00 -10.59
C GLU A 24 -23.10 -8.51 -10.91
N THR A 25 -22.44 -8.94 -11.98
CA THR A 25 -22.43 -10.34 -12.41
C THR A 25 -22.03 -11.26 -11.26
N GLN A 26 -22.78 -12.35 -11.09
CA GLN A 26 -22.53 -13.32 -10.02
C GLN A 26 -21.09 -13.84 -10.08
N GLY A 27 -20.38 -13.70 -8.97
CA GLY A 27 -18.99 -14.14 -8.85
C GLY A 27 -17.94 -13.06 -9.09
N MET A 28 -18.32 -11.86 -9.57
CA MET A 28 -17.37 -10.75 -9.66
C MET A 28 -16.87 -10.32 -8.28
N CYS A 29 -17.80 -10.09 -7.33
CA CYS A 29 -17.44 -9.89 -5.94
C CYS A 29 -17.16 -11.22 -5.23
N CYS A 30 -15.91 -11.41 -4.82
CA CYS A 30 -15.46 -12.49 -3.93
C CYS A 30 -15.78 -13.91 -4.43
N SER A 31 -15.99 -14.09 -5.74
CA SER A 31 -16.34 -15.38 -6.37
C SER A 31 -17.55 -16.06 -5.72
N GLY A 32 -18.52 -15.28 -5.24
CA GLY A 32 -19.68 -15.80 -4.50
C GLY A 32 -19.32 -16.36 -3.13
N GLY A 33 -18.30 -15.79 -2.48
CA GLY A 33 -17.81 -16.22 -1.16
C GLY A 33 -16.67 -17.24 -1.19
N LYS A 34 -16.20 -17.65 -2.38
CA LYS A 34 -15.06 -18.56 -2.52
C LYS A 34 -13.72 -17.88 -2.24
N VAL A 35 -13.65 -16.56 -2.41
CA VAL A 35 -12.46 -15.77 -2.07
C VAL A 35 -12.70 -15.12 -0.70
N GLN A 36 -11.92 -15.55 0.30
CA GLN A 36 -11.85 -14.88 1.60
C GLN A 36 -10.66 -13.93 1.59
N LEU A 37 -10.94 -12.63 1.54
CA LEU A 37 -9.91 -11.62 1.75
C LEU A 37 -9.55 -11.58 3.25
N PRO A 38 -8.27 -11.53 3.61
CA PRO A 38 -7.87 -11.32 5.00
C PRO A 38 -8.44 -9.99 5.50
N ASN A 39 -8.81 -9.95 6.79
CA ASN A 39 -9.27 -8.71 7.39
C ASN A 39 -8.13 -7.69 7.37
N LEU A 40 -8.42 -6.45 6.99
CA LEU A 40 -7.42 -5.40 6.94
C LEU A 40 -7.05 -5.02 8.37
N GLU A 41 -5.78 -5.15 8.71
CA GLU A 41 -5.28 -4.66 9.98
C GLU A 41 -5.42 -3.14 10.05
N PRO A 42 -5.79 -2.58 11.22
CA PRO A 42 -5.84 -1.14 11.39
C PRO A 42 -4.45 -0.54 11.20
N TYR A 43 -4.41 0.71 10.74
CA TYR A 43 -3.14 1.43 10.66
C TYR A 43 -2.48 1.54 12.05
N PRO A 44 -1.14 1.63 12.10
CA PRO A 44 -0.44 2.00 13.32
C PRO A 44 -1.03 3.28 13.93
N GLY A 45 -1.14 3.33 15.26
CA GLY A 45 -1.84 4.40 16.00
C GLY A 45 -1.53 5.83 15.52
N PRO A 46 -0.25 6.22 15.34
CA PRO A 46 0.10 7.56 14.87
C PRO A 46 -0.40 7.87 13.45
N LEU A 47 -0.35 6.88 12.55
CA LEU A 47 -0.87 7.05 11.20
C LEU A 47 -2.39 7.10 11.18
N TYR A 48 -3.05 6.29 12.02
CA TYR A 48 -4.48 6.32 12.17
C TYR A 48 -4.98 7.69 12.61
N SER A 49 -4.36 8.30 13.64
CA SER A 49 -4.78 9.61 14.15
C SER A 49 -4.59 10.73 13.12
N LEU A 50 -3.47 10.74 12.40
CA LEU A 50 -3.19 11.69 11.31
C LEU A 50 -4.16 11.56 10.13
N LEU A 51 -4.56 10.34 9.77
CA LEU A 51 -5.45 10.07 8.63
C LEU A 51 -6.94 10.27 8.95
N THR A 52 -7.29 10.34 10.23
CA THR A 52 -8.69 10.45 10.72
C THR A 52 -9.00 11.80 11.38
N HIS A 53 -8.12 12.79 11.25
CA HIS A 53 -8.26 14.12 11.85
C HIS A 53 -8.35 14.12 13.38
N GLN A 54 -7.77 13.10 14.04
CA GLN A 54 -7.71 13.02 15.50
C GLN A 54 -6.45 13.69 16.06
N ASP A 55 -5.44 13.89 15.22
CA ASP A 55 -4.19 14.57 15.59
C ASP A 55 -4.19 16.04 15.12
N PRO A 56 -3.70 17.02 15.91
CA PRO A 56 -3.56 18.41 15.47
C PRO A 56 -2.72 18.59 14.19
N LEU A 57 -1.80 17.67 13.90
CA LEU A 57 -0.95 17.70 12.70
C LEU A 57 -1.62 17.10 11.46
N SER A 58 -2.85 16.59 11.58
CA SER A 58 -3.56 15.91 10.48
C SER A 58 -3.67 16.78 9.22
N GLU A 59 -4.05 18.06 9.39
CA GLU A 59 -4.18 19.01 8.28
C GLU A 59 -2.86 19.24 7.56
N HIS A 60 -1.79 19.45 8.33
CA HIS A 60 -0.47 19.67 7.76
C HIS A 60 0.03 18.42 7.03
N PHE A 61 -0.16 17.24 7.63
CA PHE A 61 0.20 15.96 7.04
C PHE A 61 -0.51 15.72 5.70
N LEU A 62 -1.83 15.88 5.66
CA LEU A 62 -2.62 15.69 4.44
C LEU A 62 -2.29 16.75 3.38
N SER A 63 -2.14 18.01 3.78
CA SER A 63 -1.72 19.10 2.88
C SER A 63 -0.35 18.82 2.26
N THR A 64 0.60 18.33 3.04
CA THR A 64 1.93 17.95 2.55
C THR A 64 1.85 16.85 1.50
N ILE A 65 1.02 15.81 1.72
CA ILE A 65 0.78 14.75 0.73
C ILE A 65 0.23 15.36 -0.57
N HIS A 66 -0.77 16.24 -0.48
CA HIS A 66 -1.36 16.90 -1.64
C HIS A 66 -0.33 17.74 -2.42
N ILE A 67 0.51 18.50 -1.72
CA ILE A 67 1.55 19.33 -2.34
C ILE A 67 2.55 18.46 -3.10
N VAL A 68 3.05 17.38 -2.47
CA VAL A 68 4.02 16.47 -3.11
C VAL A 68 3.45 15.88 -4.40
N ILE A 69 2.18 15.44 -4.38
CA ILE A 69 1.50 14.92 -5.57
C ILE A 69 1.40 16.00 -6.64
N SER A 70 0.91 17.20 -6.27
CA SER A 70 0.71 18.30 -7.21
C SER A 70 2.01 18.80 -7.84
N MET A 71 3.07 18.96 -7.05
CA MET A 71 4.36 19.44 -7.53
C MET A 71 5.04 18.45 -8.45
N SER A 72 4.83 17.15 -8.22
CA SER A 72 5.46 16.13 -9.04
C SER A 72 4.86 15.97 -10.43
N GLY A 73 3.66 16.50 -10.67
CA GLY A 73 2.91 16.31 -11.92
C GLY A 73 2.60 14.84 -12.23
N LYS A 74 2.78 13.94 -11.26
CA LYS A 74 2.65 12.49 -11.39
C LYS A 74 1.57 12.00 -10.43
N ALA A 75 0.79 11.03 -10.90
CA ALA A 75 -0.14 10.33 -10.02
C ALA A 75 0.63 9.51 -8.98
N LEU A 76 0.03 9.30 -7.80
CA LEU A 76 0.61 8.46 -6.75
C LEU A 76 1.01 7.06 -7.24
N LEU A 77 0.29 6.52 -8.21
CA LEU A 77 0.58 5.24 -8.85
C LEU A 77 2.00 5.19 -9.42
N GLN A 78 2.49 6.29 -9.97
CA GLN A 78 3.83 6.37 -10.56
C GLN A 78 4.95 6.40 -9.51
N PHE A 79 4.60 6.64 -8.25
CA PHE A 79 5.49 6.50 -7.09
C PHE A 79 5.32 5.15 -6.38
N GLY A 80 4.52 4.25 -6.94
CA GLY A 80 4.19 2.96 -6.30
C GLY A 80 3.14 3.06 -5.19
N PHE A 81 2.46 4.20 -5.05
CA PHE A 81 1.37 4.39 -4.09
C PHE A 81 0.00 4.25 -4.77
N LEU A 82 -0.98 3.66 -4.09
CA LEU A 82 -2.36 3.64 -4.59
C LEU A 82 -2.97 5.04 -4.53
N SER A 83 -3.80 5.42 -5.50
CA SER A 83 -4.51 6.70 -5.49
C SER A 83 -5.35 6.80 -4.20
N PRO A 84 -5.37 7.94 -3.47
CA PRO A 84 -6.09 8.10 -2.21
C PRO A 84 -7.60 8.23 -2.42
N SER A 85 -8.13 7.86 -3.58
CA SER A 85 -9.55 7.96 -3.91
C SER A 85 -10.36 7.21 -2.84
N ARG A 86 -10.83 8.02 -1.88
CA ARG A 86 -11.58 7.66 -0.68
C ARG A 86 -13.06 7.69 -1.06
N GLU A 87 -13.56 6.57 -1.56
CA GLU A 87 -14.87 6.18 -1.05
C GLU A 87 -14.60 5.67 0.38
N ALA A 88 -15.09 6.39 1.37
CA ALA A 88 -14.87 6.11 2.78
C ALA A 88 -15.29 4.66 3.12
N GLY A 89 -14.33 3.74 3.14
CA GLY A 89 -14.64 2.33 3.39
C GLY A 89 -13.49 1.34 3.25
N PHE A 90 -12.40 1.67 2.53
CA PHE A 90 -11.28 0.74 2.37
C PHE A 90 -10.02 1.22 3.10
N ALA A 91 -9.63 0.48 4.14
CA ALA A 91 -8.33 0.64 4.76
C ALA A 91 -7.24 0.37 3.69
N ILE A 92 -6.44 1.39 3.43
CA ILE A 92 -5.27 1.38 2.55
C ILE A 92 -4.31 0.33 3.12
N SER A 93 -4.16 -0.77 2.39
CA SER A 93 -3.34 -1.91 2.78
C SER A 93 -1.86 -1.60 2.56
N ASN A 94 -1.06 -1.54 3.63
CA ASN A 94 0.40 -1.50 3.56
C ASN A 94 0.96 -2.92 3.35
N HIS A 95 0.58 -3.58 2.26
CA HIS A 95 1.04 -4.94 1.96
C HIS A 95 2.58 -5.04 1.84
N HIS A 96 3.25 -3.93 1.56
CA HIS A 96 4.70 -3.84 1.44
C HIS A 96 5.42 -3.72 2.79
N TYR A 97 4.76 -3.22 3.85
CA TYR A 97 5.40 -3.03 5.16
C TYR A 97 5.81 -4.36 5.80
N GLY A 98 4.96 -5.39 5.71
CA GLY A 98 5.32 -6.73 6.20
C GLY A 98 6.47 -7.37 5.43
N LYS A 99 6.66 -7.04 4.14
CA LYS A 99 7.80 -7.50 3.33
C LYS A 99 9.09 -6.79 3.75
N GLU A 100 9.00 -5.51 4.11
CA GLU A 100 10.10 -4.74 4.69
C GLU A 100 10.42 -5.12 6.15
N LEU A 101 9.61 -5.91 6.83
CA LEU A 101 9.97 -6.46 8.15
C LEU A 101 10.48 -7.91 8.08
N GLY A 102 10.36 -8.55 6.92
CA GLY A 102 10.68 -9.96 6.71
C GLY A 102 11.89 -10.23 5.83
N TYR A 103 12.75 -9.22 5.56
CA TYR A 103 13.97 -9.47 4.79
C TYR A 103 14.89 -10.46 5.52
N ASP A 104 15.32 -11.49 4.81
CA ASP A 104 16.29 -12.46 5.32
C ASP A 104 17.64 -11.77 5.46
N THR A 105 18.08 -11.54 6.69
CA THR A 105 19.39 -10.94 7.00
C THR A 105 20.51 -11.98 7.03
N VAL A 106 20.19 -13.27 7.12
CA VAL A 106 21.16 -14.37 7.18
C VAL A 106 21.78 -14.61 5.81
N HIS A 107 20.96 -14.56 4.75
CA HIS A 107 21.43 -14.79 3.39
C HIS A 107 22.45 -13.73 2.90
N PRO A 108 22.23 -12.41 3.06
CA PRO A 108 23.23 -11.39 2.75
C PRO A 108 24.51 -11.55 3.57
N SER A 109 24.42 -11.85 4.87
CA SER A 109 25.61 -12.05 5.71
C SER A 109 26.46 -13.23 5.23
N LYS A 110 25.83 -14.31 4.76
CA LYS A 110 26.52 -15.46 4.19
C LYS A 110 27.22 -15.09 2.86
N ILE A 111 26.55 -14.35 1.98
CA ILE A 111 27.12 -13.87 0.72
C ILE A 111 28.33 -12.98 0.98
N VAL A 112 28.25 -12.08 1.96
CA VAL A 112 29.36 -11.20 2.33
C VAL A 112 30.54 -12.05 2.83
N ALA A 113 30.31 -12.99 3.75
CA ALA A 113 31.37 -13.86 4.28
C ALA A 113 32.08 -14.69 3.20
N GLU A 114 31.35 -15.16 2.19
CA GLU A 114 31.91 -15.95 1.08
C GLU A 114 32.69 -15.12 0.05
N ASN A 115 32.36 -13.83 -0.09
CA ASN A 115 32.92 -12.99 -1.15
C ASN A 115 33.98 -12.00 -0.67
N VAL A 116 33.98 -11.62 0.61
CA VAL A 116 35.06 -10.79 1.21
C VAL A 116 36.46 -11.38 0.99
N PRO A 117 36.69 -12.71 1.10
CA PRO A 117 38.01 -13.29 0.80
C PRO A 117 38.41 -13.25 -0.68
N LYS A 118 37.45 -13.01 -1.59
CA LYS A 118 37.66 -12.98 -3.03
C LYS A 118 37.91 -11.56 -3.57
N LEU A 119 37.84 -10.54 -2.71
CA LEU A 119 38.06 -9.16 -3.10
C LEU A 119 39.52 -8.94 -3.54
N ASN A 120 39.69 -8.18 -4.60
CA ASN A 120 41.01 -7.69 -4.99
C ASN A 120 41.47 -6.54 -4.06
N GLN A 121 42.73 -6.12 -4.21
CA GLN A 121 43.34 -5.13 -3.31
C GLN A 121 42.58 -3.78 -3.31
N GLU A 122 42.23 -3.25 -4.48
CA GLU A 122 41.48 -1.98 -4.60
C GLU A 122 40.07 -2.08 -4.00
N GLN A 123 39.39 -3.20 -4.23
CA GLN A 123 38.06 -3.46 -3.68
C GLN A 123 38.09 -3.61 -2.17
N LYS A 124 39.14 -4.24 -1.64
CA LYS A 124 39.34 -4.43 -0.20
C LYS A 124 39.60 -3.11 0.51
N GLU A 125 40.39 -2.23 -0.09
CA GLU A 125 40.63 -0.87 0.41
C GLU A 125 39.36 0.00 0.44
N ILE A 126 38.41 -0.23 -0.46
CA ILE A 126 37.09 0.42 -0.46
C ILE A 126 36.16 -0.21 0.59
N TYR A 127 36.20 -1.55 0.73
CA TYR A 127 35.32 -2.31 1.62
C TYR A 127 35.64 -2.11 3.11
N ASP A 128 36.92 -1.99 3.46
CA ASP A 128 37.40 -1.84 4.85
C ASP A 128 37.38 -0.36 5.34
N LYS A 129 36.86 0.57 4.53
CA LYS A 129 36.87 2.02 4.76
C LYS A 129 35.60 2.50 5.49
#